data_AF-A0A536C943-F1
#
_entry.id   AF-A0A536C943-F1
#
_cell.length_a   1.000
_cell.length_b   1.000
_cell.length_c   1.000
_cell.angle_alpha   90.00
_cell.angle_beta   90.00
_cell.angle_gamma   90.00
#
_symmetry.space_group_name_H-M   'P 1'
#
loop_
_entity.id
_entity.type
_entity.pdbx_description
1 polymer ?
#
loop_
_entity_poly.entity_id
_entity_poly.type
_entity_poly.pdbx_seq_one_letter_code
_entity_poly.pdbx_strand_id
1 'polypeptide(L)'
;MALLSEVRPVLIAAPAAARHTRWLSIALSLLVAVWLGYAFGRGQSLADVSHLYTDVGRLQYTVDTGEMVAHFARTGGTLKPLLQAHDGTSLMDYSDWDYQSIVVVDGQRFEFIRLNPSDTVDYARNRIVEGLSSGDWVLSREVVLNGNQATIDFTFLASKPVHDLRVVVAHTDWYYLEVRPSANGFVATVPHATRDEIESGLSKSPAYEVTLTAFPAGPALPDLARIGLTNPYGIQSVATQYQLQDPPVGDYVPVAREVI
;
A
#
# COMPACT_ATOMS: atom_id res chain seq x y z
N MET A 1 -26.25 -93.06 -13.25
CA MET A 1 -26.91 -92.02 -14.08
C MET A 1 -27.14 -90.81 -13.19
N ALA A 2 -26.96 -89.59 -13.71
CA ALA A 2 -26.91 -88.31 -12.98
C ALA A 2 -25.69 -88.11 -12.03
N LEU A 3 -24.89 -87.08 -12.33
CA LEU A 3 -23.90 -86.50 -11.41
C LEU A 3 -24.58 -85.43 -10.55
N LEU A 4 -24.08 -85.22 -9.31
CA LEU A 4 -24.16 -83.93 -8.64
C LEU A 4 -22.76 -83.54 -8.14
N SER A 5 -22.31 -82.36 -8.54
CA SER A 5 -20.94 -81.87 -8.40
C SER A 5 -20.71 -81.13 -7.08
N GLU A 6 -19.50 -81.24 -6.54
CA GLU A 6 -19.01 -80.36 -5.48
C GLU A 6 -19.10 -78.88 -5.88
N VAL A 7 -19.63 -78.03 -5.00
CA VAL A 7 -19.48 -76.57 -5.09
C VAL A 7 -18.48 -76.13 -4.04
N ARG A 8 -17.27 -75.77 -4.48
CA ARG A 8 -16.29 -75.09 -3.61
C ARG A 8 -16.63 -73.59 -3.53
N PRO A 9 -16.47 -72.94 -2.37
CA PRO A 9 -16.66 -71.50 -2.26
C PRO A 9 -15.57 -70.75 -3.02
N VAL A 10 -15.96 -69.85 -3.92
CA VAL A 10 -15.05 -68.96 -4.63
C VAL A 10 -14.64 -67.83 -3.69
N LEU A 11 -13.34 -67.75 -3.35
CA LEU A 11 -12.77 -66.55 -2.74
C LEU A 11 -12.80 -65.42 -3.77
N ILE A 12 -13.68 -64.43 -3.57
CA ILE A 12 -13.69 -63.21 -4.37
C ILE A 12 -12.53 -62.32 -3.91
N ALA A 13 -11.44 -62.31 -4.67
CA ALA A 13 -10.33 -61.39 -4.46
C ALA A 13 -10.80 -59.94 -4.70
N ALA A 14 -10.69 -59.07 -3.69
CA ALA A 14 -11.02 -57.66 -3.83
C ALA A 14 -10.08 -56.98 -4.85
N PRO A 15 -10.59 -56.15 -5.78
CA PRO A 15 -9.83 -55.70 -6.94
C PRO A 15 -8.74 -54.68 -6.59
N ALA A 16 -7.59 -54.80 -7.27
CA ALA A 16 -6.40 -53.95 -7.08
C ALA A 16 -6.67 -52.44 -7.24
N ALA A 17 -7.74 -52.06 -7.96
CA ALA A 17 -8.19 -50.67 -8.10
C ALA A 17 -8.39 -49.95 -6.75
N ALA A 18 -8.84 -50.65 -5.71
CA ALA A 18 -9.06 -50.08 -4.38
C ALA A 18 -7.76 -49.72 -3.62
N ARG A 19 -6.61 -50.29 -4.01
CA ARG A 19 -5.29 -49.87 -3.48
C ARG A 19 -4.79 -48.60 -4.17
N HIS A 20 -4.93 -48.49 -5.49
CA HIS A 20 -4.49 -47.31 -6.23
C HIS A 20 -5.24 -46.05 -5.81
N THR A 21 -6.57 -46.10 -5.63
CA THR A 21 -7.34 -44.95 -5.12
C THR A 21 -6.93 -44.53 -3.70
N ARG A 22 -6.62 -45.48 -2.81
CA ARG A 22 -6.11 -45.16 -1.45
C ARG A 22 -4.73 -44.50 -1.47
N TRP A 23 -3.82 -44.97 -2.33
CA TRP A 23 -2.52 -44.32 -2.49
C TRP A 23 -2.65 -42.92 -3.10
N LEU A 24 -3.55 -42.74 -4.07
CA LEU A 24 -3.84 -41.43 -4.65
C LEU A 24 -4.40 -40.46 -3.61
N SER A 25 -5.34 -40.90 -2.76
CA SER A 25 -5.90 -40.06 -1.70
C SER A 25 -4.85 -39.72 -0.63
N ILE A 26 -3.99 -40.66 -0.23
CA ILE A 26 -2.90 -40.40 0.73
C ILE A 26 -1.90 -39.39 0.14
N ALA A 27 -1.51 -39.55 -1.12
CA ALA A 27 -0.60 -38.62 -1.80
C ALA A 27 -1.23 -37.22 -1.93
N LEU A 28 -2.53 -37.12 -2.23
CA LEU A 28 -3.25 -35.85 -2.32
C LEU A 28 -3.38 -35.19 -0.94
N SER A 29 -3.71 -35.94 0.12
CA SER A 29 -3.76 -35.42 1.49
C SER A 29 -2.39 -34.96 1.98
N LEU A 30 -1.31 -35.66 1.63
CA LEU A 30 0.06 -35.22 1.92
C LEU A 30 0.44 -33.96 1.13
N LEU A 31 0.08 -33.86 -0.15
CA LEU A 31 0.28 -32.64 -0.96
C LEU A 31 -0.46 -31.44 -0.36
N VAL A 32 -1.72 -31.61 0.05
CA VAL A 32 -2.50 -30.57 0.73
C VAL A 32 -1.90 -30.21 2.08
N ALA A 33 -1.47 -31.19 2.89
CA ALA A 33 -0.82 -30.94 4.18
C ALA A 33 0.53 -30.24 4.04
N VAL A 34 1.33 -30.58 3.01
CA VAL A 34 2.58 -29.90 2.68
C VAL A 34 2.33 -28.49 2.13
N TRP A 35 1.30 -28.30 1.30
CA TRP A 35 0.93 -26.97 0.78
C TRP A 35 0.41 -26.05 1.89
N LEU A 36 -0.45 -26.56 2.78
CA LEU A 36 -0.89 -25.84 3.99
C LEU A 36 0.29 -25.59 4.93
N GLY A 37 1.13 -26.58 5.20
CA GLY A 37 2.33 -26.42 6.04
C GLY A 37 3.35 -25.44 5.45
N TYR A 38 3.43 -25.32 4.14
CA TYR A 38 4.26 -24.32 3.44
C TYR A 38 3.63 -22.92 3.47
N ALA A 39 2.30 -22.81 3.35
CA ALA A 39 1.57 -21.54 3.46
C ALA A 39 1.63 -20.99 4.91
N PHE A 40 1.27 -21.79 5.91
CA PHE A 40 1.37 -21.43 7.33
C PHE A 40 2.84 -21.29 7.78
N GLY A 41 3.75 -22.08 7.23
CA GLY A 41 5.19 -22.00 7.52
C GLY A 41 5.87 -20.72 7.04
N ARG A 42 5.22 -19.93 6.18
CA ARG A 42 5.68 -18.58 5.80
C ARG A 42 5.22 -17.48 6.78
N GLY A 43 4.59 -17.83 7.89
CA GLY A 43 4.20 -16.86 8.93
C GLY A 43 2.95 -16.05 8.62
N GLN A 44 2.18 -16.42 7.59
CA GLN A 44 0.85 -15.84 7.36
C GLN A 44 -0.13 -16.38 8.41
N SER A 45 -0.61 -15.50 9.27
CA SER A 45 -1.62 -15.81 10.27
C SER A 45 -2.99 -16.05 9.62
N LEU A 46 -3.90 -16.71 10.35
CA LEU A 46 -5.30 -16.84 9.92
C LEU A 46 -5.99 -15.49 9.74
N ALA A 47 -5.54 -14.44 10.44
CA ALA A 47 -5.99 -13.07 10.23
C ALA A 47 -5.53 -12.56 8.86
N ASP A 48 -4.24 -12.66 8.52
CA ASP A 48 -3.69 -12.22 7.21
C ASP A 48 -4.40 -12.90 6.04
N VAL A 49 -4.62 -14.21 6.14
CA VAL A 49 -5.37 -14.97 5.13
C VAL A 49 -6.82 -14.49 5.04
N SER A 50 -7.45 -14.13 6.17
CA SER A 50 -8.82 -13.59 6.17
C SER A 50 -8.91 -12.17 5.61
N HIS A 51 -7.94 -11.29 5.87
CA HIS A 51 -7.85 -9.96 5.26
C HIS A 51 -7.64 -10.09 3.76
N LEU A 52 -6.68 -10.93 3.33
CA LEU A 52 -6.41 -11.17 1.92
C LEU A 52 -7.64 -11.78 1.22
N TYR A 53 -8.38 -12.69 1.84
CA TYR A 53 -9.63 -13.24 1.28
C TYR A 53 -10.79 -12.23 1.28
N THR A 54 -10.80 -11.29 2.21
CA THR A 54 -11.77 -10.19 2.28
C THR A 54 -11.53 -9.17 1.17
N ASP A 55 -10.25 -8.91 0.85
CA ASP A 55 -9.83 -7.91 -0.13
C ASP A 55 -9.62 -8.49 -1.55
N VAL A 56 -9.67 -9.82 -1.72
CA VAL A 56 -9.79 -10.47 -3.04
C VAL A 56 -11.11 -10.04 -3.70
N GLY A 57 -11.00 -9.10 -4.65
CA GLY A 57 -12.13 -8.50 -5.36
C GLY A 57 -12.60 -7.16 -4.78
N ARG A 58 -12.01 -6.66 -3.69
CA ARG A 58 -12.23 -5.28 -3.25
C ARG A 58 -11.28 -4.33 -3.97
N LEU A 59 -11.78 -3.12 -4.19
CA LEU A 59 -11.04 -2.00 -4.74
C LEU A 59 -10.40 -1.16 -3.63
N GLN A 60 -10.29 -1.69 -2.42
CA GLN A 60 -9.79 -1.04 -1.21
C GLN A 60 -8.91 -2.03 -0.47
N TYR A 61 -7.87 -1.52 0.18
CA TYR A 61 -6.97 -2.26 1.05
C TYR A 61 -6.81 -1.51 2.36
N THR A 62 -6.62 -2.24 3.45
CA THR A 62 -6.35 -1.64 4.78
C THR A 62 -5.21 -2.37 5.45
N VAL A 63 -4.22 -1.61 5.91
CA VAL A 63 -3.17 -2.08 6.81
C VAL A 63 -3.39 -1.41 8.16
N ASP A 64 -3.35 -2.20 9.24
CA ASP A 64 -3.65 -1.73 10.59
C ASP A 64 -2.65 -2.34 11.58
N THR A 65 -1.94 -1.50 12.33
CA THR A 65 -0.99 -1.92 13.37
C THR A 65 -1.61 -2.01 14.76
N GLY A 66 -2.86 -1.55 14.92
CA GLY A 66 -3.51 -1.26 16.20
C GLY A 66 -3.21 0.14 16.75
N GLU A 67 -2.23 0.85 16.19
CA GLU A 67 -1.84 2.22 16.59
C GLU A 67 -2.05 3.24 15.46
N MET A 68 -1.82 2.81 14.22
CA MET A 68 -2.03 3.56 12.99
C MET A 68 -2.67 2.67 11.93
N VAL A 69 -3.59 3.25 11.16
CA VAL A 69 -4.28 2.60 10.03
C VAL A 69 -3.89 3.31 8.74
N ALA A 70 -3.66 2.55 7.68
CA ALA A 70 -3.50 3.09 6.33
C ALA A 70 -4.50 2.44 5.37
N HIS A 71 -5.38 3.25 4.81
CA HIS A 71 -6.33 2.84 3.78
C HIS A 71 -5.79 3.20 2.40
N PHE A 72 -6.05 2.35 1.41
CA PHE A 72 -5.68 2.53 0.01
C PHE A 72 -6.83 2.11 -0.89
N ALA A 73 -6.90 2.59 -2.13
CA ALA A 73 -7.86 2.09 -3.10
C ALA A 73 -7.36 2.05 -4.54
N ARG A 74 -7.90 1.11 -5.29
CA ARG A 74 -7.49 0.69 -6.63
C ARG A 74 -8.27 1.38 -7.76
N THR A 75 -9.17 2.31 -7.45
CA THR A 75 -10.10 2.92 -8.44
C THR A 75 -9.57 4.14 -9.17
N GLY A 76 -8.39 4.68 -8.84
CA GLY A 76 -7.91 5.96 -9.40
C GLY A 76 -8.90 7.10 -9.11
N GLY A 77 -9.45 7.12 -7.89
CA GLY A 77 -10.58 7.96 -7.50
C GLY A 77 -10.49 8.43 -6.04
N THR A 78 -11.64 8.69 -5.42
CA THR A 78 -11.80 9.40 -4.12
C THR A 78 -11.17 8.76 -2.88
N LEU A 79 -10.46 7.65 -3.03
CA LEU A 79 -9.88 6.87 -1.96
C LEU A 79 -8.40 6.66 -2.28
N LYS A 80 -7.58 7.10 -1.34
CA LYS A 80 -6.19 7.53 -1.50
C LYS A 80 -5.39 6.89 -0.36
N PRO A 81 -4.04 6.92 -0.33
CA PRO A 81 -3.28 6.53 0.85
C PRO A 81 -3.59 7.49 2.02
N LEU A 82 -4.60 7.13 2.81
CA LEU A 82 -5.07 7.87 3.96
C LEU A 82 -4.50 7.22 5.22
N LEU A 83 -3.65 7.97 5.92
CA LEU A 83 -3.16 7.61 7.25
C LEU A 83 -4.16 8.11 8.29
N GLN A 84 -4.55 7.21 9.19
CA GLN A 84 -5.43 7.50 10.32
C GLN A 84 -4.81 7.05 11.64
N ALA A 85 -5.13 7.78 12.71
CA ALA A 85 -4.91 7.28 14.07
C ALA A 85 -5.87 6.11 14.36
N HIS A 86 -5.52 5.28 15.34
CA HIS A 86 -6.36 4.16 15.81
C HIS A 86 -7.80 4.53 16.21
N ASP A 87 -8.08 5.80 16.49
CA ASP A 87 -9.42 6.31 16.83
C ASP A 87 -10.28 6.69 15.59
N GLY A 88 -9.72 6.56 14.39
CA GLY A 88 -10.37 6.93 13.12
C GLY A 88 -10.13 8.38 12.69
N THR A 89 -9.29 9.15 13.38
CA THR A 89 -8.93 10.52 12.94
C THR A 89 -8.12 10.46 11.65
N SER A 90 -8.56 11.16 10.61
CA SER A 90 -7.71 11.49 9.44
C SER A 90 -6.48 12.24 9.95
N LEU A 91 -5.28 11.71 9.68
CA LEU A 91 -4.01 12.39 10.02
C LEU A 91 -3.43 13.07 8.78
N MET A 92 -3.37 12.34 7.68
CA MET A 92 -2.78 12.84 6.44
C MET A 92 -3.18 11.96 5.26
N ASP A 93 -3.29 12.57 4.10
CA ASP A 93 -3.72 11.92 2.86
C ASP A 93 -2.76 12.28 1.71
N TYR A 94 -2.22 11.25 1.07
CA TYR A 94 -1.40 11.36 -0.15
C TYR A 94 -2.31 11.65 -1.34
N SER A 95 -2.54 12.94 -1.57
CA SER A 95 -3.58 13.44 -2.45
C SER A 95 -3.21 13.32 -3.93
N ASP A 96 -3.38 12.13 -4.49
CA ASP A 96 -3.06 11.82 -5.89
C ASP A 96 -3.88 12.64 -6.92
N TRP A 97 -4.94 13.31 -6.47
CA TRP A 97 -5.84 14.17 -7.25
C TRP A 97 -5.60 15.68 -7.08
N ASP A 98 -4.81 16.12 -6.10
CA ASP A 98 -4.38 17.53 -6.03
C ASP A 98 -3.55 17.81 -7.29
N TYR A 99 -3.84 18.91 -8.00
CA TYR A 99 -3.12 19.30 -9.22
C TYR A 99 -1.63 19.60 -8.95
N GLN A 100 -1.22 19.70 -7.68
CA GLN A 100 0.16 19.80 -7.23
C GLN A 100 0.87 18.43 -7.14
N SER A 101 0.15 17.32 -6.99
CA SER A 101 0.70 15.96 -6.96
C SER A 101 1.07 15.49 -8.37
N ILE A 102 2.35 15.64 -8.73
CA ILE A 102 2.84 15.40 -10.09
C ILE A 102 4.20 14.73 -10.13
N VAL A 103 4.40 13.98 -11.20
CA VAL A 103 5.72 13.52 -11.64
C VAL A 103 6.08 14.30 -12.91
N VAL A 104 7.30 14.81 -13.00
CA VAL A 104 7.83 15.40 -14.22
C VAL A 104 9.08 14.61 -14.61
N VAL A 105 9.11 14.08 -15.83
CA VAL A 105 10.25 13.34 -16.38
C VAL A 105 10.65 14.04 -17.68
N ASP A 106 11.86 14.59 -17.73
CA ASP A 106 12.39 15.38 -18.86
C ASP A 106 11.42 16.45 -19.39
N GLY A 107 10.75 17.13 -18.46
CA GLY A 107 9.75 18.17 -18.73
C GLY A 107 8.35 17.65 -19.09
N GLN A 108 8.16 16.35 -19.32
CA GLN A 108 6.84 15.75 -19.50
C GLN A 108 6.16 15.53 -18.15
N ARG A 109 4.95 16.09 -17.98
CA ARG A 109 4.14 16.01 -16.75
C ARG A 109 3.21 14.78 -16.76
N PHE A 110 3.17 14.10 -15.62
CA PHE A 110 2.29 12.97 -15.31
C PHE A 110 1.60 13.23 -13.95
N GLU A 111 0.42 12.65 -13.78
CA GLU A 111 -0.44 12.88 -12.61
C GLU A 111 -0.44 11.65 -11.70
N PHE A 112 -0.36 11.86 -10.39
CA PHE A 112 -0.33 10.79 -9.40
C PHE A 112 -1.58 9.90 -9.41
N ILE A 113 -2.76 10.44 -9.78
CA ILE A 113 -4.03 9.70 -9.94
C ILE A 113 -3.97 8.48 -10.88
N ARG A 114 -2.88 8.33 -11.64
CA ARG A 114 -2.62 7.21 -12.55
C ARG A 114 -1.74 6.11 -11.95
N LEU A 115 -1.28 6.28 -10.69
CA LEU A 115 -0.71 5.20 -9.90
C LEU A 115 -1.73 4.06 -9.82
N ASN A 116 -1.26 2.85 -10.10
CA ASN A 116 -2.05 1.64 -9.89
C ASN A 116 -1.27 0.74 -8.92
N PRO A 117 -1.94 0.05 -7.97
CA PRO A 117 -1.32 -1.00 -7.16
C PRO A 117 -0.65 -2.03 -8.07
N SER A 118 0.68 -2.07 -8.04
CA SER A 118 1.50 -2.88 -8.96
C SER A 118 1.65 -4.32 -8.45
N ASP A 119 1.64 -4.52 -7.14
CA ASP A 119 1.77 -5.80 -6.47
C ASP A 119 0.76 -5.98 -5.33
N THR A 120 0.62 -7.22 -4.85
CA THR A 120 -0.27 -7.57 -3.73
C THR A 120 0.20 -6.96 -2.40
N VAL A 121 -0.77 -6.42 -1.65
CA VAL A 121 -0.61 -6.02 -0.24
C VAL A 121 0.03 -7.14 0.59
N ASP A 122 1.04 -6.77 1.37
CA ASP A 122 1.83 -7.66 2.21
C ASP A 122 1.51 -7.38 3.68
N TYR A 123 0.36 -7.88 4.14
CA TYR A 123 -0.16 -7.70 5.51
C TYR A 123 0.85 -8.18 6.57
N ALA A 124 1.58 -9.28 6.30
CA ALA A 124 2.61 -9.80 7.20
C ALA A 124 3.80 -8.84 7.41
N ARG A 125 3.93 -7.80 6.57
CA ARG A 125 4.90 -6.71 6.71
C ARG A 125 4.27 -5.33 6.81
N ASN A 126 2.94 -5.26 6.95
CA ASN A 126 2.17 -4.02 6.95
C ASN A 126 2.54 -3.09 5.78
N ARG A 127 2.65 -3.65 4.56
CA ARG A 127 3.31 -3.01 3.41
C ARG A 127 2.47 -3.03 2.13
N ILE A 128 2.47 -1.91 1.41
CA ILE A 128 1.76 -1.72 0.13
C ILE A 128 2.70 -1.06 -0.89
N VAL A 129 2.60 -1.46 -2.16
CA VAL A 129 3.41 -0.93 -3.27
C VAL A 129 2.53 -0.54 -4.46
N GLU A 130 2.69 0.69 -4.92
CA GLU A 130 1.98 1.28 -6.05
C GLU A 130 2.96 1.74 -7.12
N GLY A 131 2.58 1.64 -8.39
CA GLY A 131 3.46 1.94 -9.53
C GLY A 131 2.80 2.82 -10.60
N LEU A 132 3.56 3.78 -11.12
CA LEU A 132 3.24 4.61 -12.27
C LEU A 132 4.27 4.29 -13.36
N SER A 133 3.82 3.82 -14.52
CA SER A 133 4.71 3.44 -15.63
C SER A 133 4.32 4.08 -16.95
N SER A 134 5.31 4.38 -17.76
CA SER A 134 5.17 4.82 -19.16
C SER A 134 5.74 3.80 -20.17
N GLY A 135 6.16 2.61 -19.70
CA GLY A 135 6.89 1.62 -20.49
C GLY A 135 8.41 1.86 -20.56
N ASP A 136 8.85 3.13 -20.59
CA ASP A 136 10.27 3.50 -20.57
C ASP A 136 10.81 3.79 -19.15
N TRP A 137 9.92 4.00 -18.18
CA TRP A 137 10.26 4.14 -16.77
C TRP A 137 9.13 3.68 -15.85
N VAL A 138 9.45 3.50 -14.57
CA VAL A 138 8.53 3.21 -13.46
C VAL A 138 8.91 4.08 -12.26
N LEU A 139 7.96 4.82 -11.70
CA LEU A 139 8.04 5.38 -10.35
C LEU A 139 7.17 4.50 -9.44
N SER A 140 7.72 4.05 -8.32
CA SER A 140 7.01 3.26 -7.32
C SER A 140 6.95 4.00 -5.99
N ARG A 141 5.80 3.90 -5.30
CA ARG A 141 5.57 4.34 -3.92
C ARG A 141 5.36 3.09 -3.06
N GLU A 142 6.27 2.82 -2.14
CA GLU A 142 6.10 1.78 -1.11
C GLU A 142 5.71 2.46 0.21
N VAL A 143 4.65 1.97 0.87
CA VAL A 143 4.23 2.42 2.21
C VAL A 143 4.35 1.25 3.18
N VAL A 144 4.97 1.48 4.33
CA VAL A 144 5.17 0.51 5.42
C VAL A 144 4.72 1.11 6.74
N LEU A 145 3.85 0.43 7.48
CA LEU A 145 3.49 0.81 8.86
C LEU A 145 4.29 0.03 9.90
N ASN A 146 4.74 0.72 10.95
CA ASN A 146 5.46 0.14 12.07
C ASN A 146 5.02 0.80 13.39
N GLY A 147 4.12 0.14 14.12
CA GLY A 147 3.46 0.75 15.28
C GLY A 147 2.70 2.02 14.87
N ASN A 148 2.96 3.11 15.56
CA ASN A 148 2.40 4.44 15.30
C ASN A 148 3.11 5.26 14.22
N GLN A 149 3.98 4.65 13.39
CA GLN A 149 4.72 5.35 12.33
C GLN A 149 4.43 4.80 10.94
N ALA A 150 4.44 5.68 9.94
CA ALA A 150 4.43 5.34 8.52
C ALA A 150 5.77 5.72 7.86
N THR A 151 6.35 4.81 7.07
CA THR A 151 7.46 5.09 6.16
C THR A 151 6.97 5.00 4.72
N ILE A 152 7.25 6.02 3.92
CA ILE A 152 6.86 6.09 2.51
C ILE A 152 8.14 6.26 1.67
N ASP A 153 8.46 5.25 0.87
CA ASP A 153 9.63 5.22 0.00
C ASP A 153 9.25 5.44 -1.46
N PHE A 154 9.87 6.43 -2.10
CA PHE A 154 9.74 6.71 -3.53
C PHE A 154 10.97 6.16 -4.26
N THR A 155 10.76 5.23 -5.20
CA THR A 155 11.83 4.63 -6.01
C THR A 155 11.56 4.77 -7.50
N PHE A 156 12.61 5.01 -8.28
CA PHE A 156 12.51 5.22 -9.72
C PHE A 156 13.42 4.23 -10.47
N LEU A 157 12.93 3.73 -11.60
CA LEU A 157 13.66 2.87 -12.53
C LEU A 157 13.41 3.38 -13.95
N ALA A 158 14.47 3.59 -14.73
CA ALA A 158 14.36 3.93 -16.14
C ALA A 158 15.08 2.89 -17.02
N SER A 159 14.48 2.54 -18.17
CA SER A 159 15.07 1.64 -19.17
C SER A 159 15.83 2.40 -20.28
N LYS A 160 15.75 3.74 -20.26
CA LYS A 160 16.46 4.68 -21.12
C LYS A 160 17.02 5.83 -20.26
N PRO A 161 18.01 6.60 -20.75
CA PRO A 161 18.47 7.81 -20.07
C PRO A 161 17.32 8.77 -19.80
N VAL A 162 17.30 9.32 -18.59
CA VAL A 162 16.45 10.43 -18.12
C VAL A 162 17.40 11.46 -17.52
N HIS A 163 17.14 12.74 -17.74
CA HIS A 163 18.00 13.84 -17.28
C HIS A 163 17.43 14.56 -16.05
N ASP A 164 16.13 14.82 -16.02
CA ASP A 164 15.44 15.43 -14.87
C ASP A 164 14.22 14.59 -14.46
N LEU A 165 14.25 14.07 -13.23
CA LEU A 165 13.08 13.56 -12.53
C LEU A 165 12.71 14.53 -11.42
N ARG A 166 11.47 15.01 -11.43
CA ARG A 166 10.86 15.73 -10.31
C ARG A 166 9.62 15.03 -9.82
N VAL A 167 9.51 14.89 -8.51
CA VAL A 167 8.32 14.33 -7.85
C VAL A 167 7.80 15.38 -6.88
N VAL A 168 6.54 15.74 -7.00
CA VAL A 168 5.84 16.65 -6.08
C VAL A 168 4.65 15.89 -5.53
N VAL A 169 4.51 15.87 -4.21
CA VAL A 169 3.47 15.10 -3.49
C VAL A 169 2.70 16.06 -2.61
N ALA A 170 1.38 16.15 -2.80
CA ALA A 170 0.52 16.95 -1.93
C ALA A 170 -0.04 16.11 -0.79
N HIS A 171 0.21 16.57 0.43
CA HIS A 171 -0.28 16.04 1.68
C HIS A 171 -1.52 16.83 2.09
N THR A 172 -2.71 16.26 1.91
CA THR A 172 -3.96 16.91 2.31
C THR A 172 -4.44 16.44 3.67
N ASP A 173 -5.18 17.32 4.33
CA ASP A 173 -6.30 16.94 5.17
C ASP A 173 -7.53 17.74 4.67
N TRP A 174 -8.70 17.56 5.29
CA TRP A 174 -9.81 18.47 5.08
C TRP A 174 -9.43 19.89 5.56
N TYR A 175 -8.81 20.03 6.75
CA TYR A 175 -8.20 21.28 7.24
C TYR A 175 -7.08 21.04 8.26
N TYR A 176 -5.88 21.55 7.97
CA TYR A 176 -4.85 21.77 8.99
C TYR A 176 -5.15 23.05 9.77
N LEU A 177 -5.16 22.96 11.11
CA LEU A 177 -5.31 24.10 12.03
C LEU A 177 -4.05 24.99 12.03
N GLU A 178 -2.88 24.37 11.88
CA GLU A 178 -1.58 25.03 11.80
C GLU A 178 -0.66 24.19 10.91
N VAL A 179 0.24 24.84 10.16
CA VAL A 179 1.35 24.18 9.46
C VAL A 179 2.63 24.99 9.69
N ARG A 180 3.69 24.31 10.12
CA ARG A 180 5.04 24.84 10.32
C ARG A 180 6.01 24.08 9.40
N PRO A 181 6.32 24.62 8.19
CA PRO A 181 7.34 24.04 7.32
C PRO A 181 8.72 24.04 7.99
N SER A 182 9.51 23.00 7.73
CA SER A 182 10.89 22.85 8.18
C SER A 182 11.84 22.68 6.99
N ALA A 183 13.15 22.65 7.24
CA ALA A 183 14.15 22.41 6.20
C ALA A 183 14.07 21.00 5.57
N ASN A 184 13.37 20.07 6.22
CA ASN A 184 13.30 18.66 5.87
C ASN A 184 11.88 18.10 6.02
N GLY A 185 10.83 18.89 5.76
CA GLY A 185 9.44 18.46 5.89
C GLY A 185 8.56 19.52 6.54
N PHE A 186 7.60 19.10 7.36
CA PHE A 186 6.71 20.03 8.09
C PHE A 186 6.11 19.38 9.34
N VAL A 187 5.66 20.23 10.27
CA VAL A 187 4.77 19.83 11.37
C VAL A 187 3.40 20.45 11.12
N ALA A 188 2.33 19.67 11.24
CA ALA A 188 0.96 20.14 11.07
C ALA A 188 0.08 19.73 12.25
N THR A 189 -0.90 20.57 12.57
CA THR A 189 -1.90 20.32 13.63
C THR A 189 -3.23 19.94 12.97
N VAL A 190 -3.70 18.72 13.21
CA VAL A 190 -4.88 18.12 12.56
C VAL A 190 -6.00 17.93 13.57
N PRO A 191 -7.25 18.40 13.31
CA PRO A 191 -8.33 18.33 14.28
C PRO A 191 -8.95 16.93 14.35
N HIS A 192 -9.30 16.47 15.55
CA HIS A 192 -10.21 15.35 15.79
C HIS A 192 -11.67 15.83 15.57
N ALA A 193 -12.01 16.22 14.34
CA ALA A 193 -13.34 16.73 14.01
C ALA A 193 -13.71 16.34 12.59
N THR A 194 -15.00 16.11 12.35
CA THR A 194 -15.51 15.97 10.99
C THR A 194 -15.47 17.32 10.26
N ARG A 195 -15.47 17.25 8.92
CA ARG A 195 -15.56 18.44 8.06
C ARG A 195 -16.71 19.35 8.46
N ASP A 196 -17.90 18.77 8.64
CA ASP A 196 -19.14 19.50 8.94
C ASP A 196 -19.04 20.23 10.29
N GLU A 197 -18.39 19.62 11.29
CA GLU A 197 -18.12 20.26 12.58
C GLU A 197 -17.18 21.47 12.45
N ILE A 198 -16.11 21.37 11.66
CA ILE A 198 -15.22 22.51 11.39
C ILE A 198 -15.94 23.61 10.58
N GLU A 199 -16.63 23.26 9.49
CA GLU A 199 -17.37 24.24 8.66
C GLU A 199 -18.52 24.94 9.45
N SER A 200 -19.11 24.25 10.43
CA SER A 200 -20.11 24.84 11.36
C SER A 200 -19.53 25.71 12.48
N GLY A 201 -18.20 25.83 12.59
CA GLY A 201 -17.52 26.73 13.52
C GLY A 201 -16.98 26.09 14.80
N LEU A 202 -16.78 24.76 14.85
CA LEU A 202 -16.11 24.11 15.97
C LEU A 202 -14.64 24.56 16.06
N SER A 203 -14.37 25.55 16.91
CA SER A 203 -13.05 26.16 17.11
C SER A 203 -12.19 25.48 18.19
N LYS A 204 -12.70 24.43 18.84
CA LYS A 204 -11.99 23.63 19.84
C LYS A 204 -12.33 22.16 19.70
N SER A 205 -11.42 21.42 19.10
CA SER A 205 -11.39 19.96 19.16
C SER A 205 -10.03 19.50 19.71
N PRO A 206 -9.90 18.30 20.31
CA PRO A 206 -8.61 17.64 20.40
C PRO A 206 -7.91 17.62 19.04
N ALA A 207 -6.58 17.62 19.02
CA ALA A 207 -5.82 17.66 17.78
C ALA A 207 -4.58 16.77 17.88
N TYR A 208 -4.20 16.21 16.73
CA TYR A 208 -2.96 15.48 16.53
C TYR A 208 -1.90 16.43 15.98
N GLU A 209 -0.66 16.28 16.48
CA GLU A 209 0.50 16.87 15.83
C GLU A 209 1.12 15.81 14.90
N VAL A 210 1.06 16.06 13.59
CA VAL A 210 1.60 15.20 12.55
C VAL A 210 2.92 15.80 12.08
N THR A 211 4.01 15.05 12.21
CA THR A 211 5.35 15.50 11.81
C THR A 211 5.82 14.70 10.62
N LEU A 212 5.77 15.29 9.42
CA LEU A 212 6.37 14.68 8.24
C LEU A 212 7.85 15.07 8.16
N THR A 213 8.72 14.06 8.14
CA THR A 213 10.16 14.20 7.90
C THR A 213 10.54 13.59 6.55
N ALA A 214 10.99 14.43 5.63
CA ALA A 214 11.40 14.11 4.28
C ALA A 214 12.93 13.99 4.15
N PHE A 215 13.38 12.94 3.47
CA PHE A 215 14.77 12.59 3.19
C PHE A 215 14.97 12.47 1.67
N PRO A 216 15.28 13.57 0.95
CA PRO A 216 15.59 13.52 -0.48
C PRO A 216 16.89 12.73 -0.72
N ALA A 217 16.92 11.92 -1.77
CA ALA A 217 18.15 11.24 -2.21
C ALA A 217 19.05 12.15 -3.06
N GLY A 218 18.44 13.12 -3.77
CA GLY A 218 19.12 14.18 -4.50
C GLY A 218 19.33 15.45 -3.67
N PRO A 219 19.76 16.57 -4.29
CA PRO A 219 19.85 17.86 -3.60
C PRO A 219 18.47 18.29 -3.08
N ALA A 220 18.42 18.78 -1.84
CA ALA A 220 17.19 19.35 -1.29
C ALA A 220 16.77 20.59 -2.11
N LEU A 221 15.53 20.57 -2.60
CA LEU A 221 14.96 21.72 -3.31
C LEU A 221 14.74 22.90 -2.36
N PRO A 222 14.88 24.15 -2.84
CA PRO A 222 14.29 25.31 -2.16
C PRO A 222 12.80 25.05 -1.92
N ASP A 223 12.33 25.38 -0.72
CA ASP A 223 10.95 25.15 -0.28
C ASP A 223 10.52 23.66 -0.42
N LEU A 224 11.38 22.75 0.10
CA LEU A 224 11.18 21.30 0.11
C LEU A 224 9.75 20.92 0.53
N ALA A 225 9.23 21.57 1.58
CA ALA A 225 7.82 21.58 1.91
C ALA A 225 7.26 23.01 1.76
N ARG A 226 6.17 23.15 1.02
CA ARG A 226 5.45 24.43 0.83
C ARG A 226 3.98 24.29 1.18
N ILE A 227 3.33 25.37 1.57
CA ILE A 227 1.85 25.43 1.60
C ILE A 227 1.35 25.30 0.15
N GLY A 228 0.47 24.32 -0.08
CA GLY A 228 -0.10 24.01 -1.39
C GLY A 228 -1.41 24.75 -1.63
N LEU A 229 -2.49 24.22 -1.08
CA LEU A 229 -3.84 24.79 -1.14
C LEU A 229 -4.27 25.38 0.20
N THR A 230 -5.00 26.50 0.13
CA THR A 230 -5.68 27.13 1.26
C THR A 230 -7.13 27.43 0.89
N ASN A 231 -8.01 27.44 1.89
CA ASN A 231 -9.42 27.75 1.75
C ASN A 231 -9.86 28.68 2.91
N PRO A 232 -11.12 29.17 2.95
CA PRO A 232 -11.56 30.11 3.99
C PRO A 232 -11.48 29.61 5.43
N TYR A 233 -11.31 28.31 5.64
CA TYR A 233 -11.28 27.66 6.96
C TYR A 233 -9.85 27.25 7.39
N GLY A 234 -8.87 27.21 6.49
CA GLY A 234 -7.49 26.85 6.84
C GLY A 234 -6.59 26.47 5.66
N ILE A 235 -5.47 25.82 5.98
CA ILE A 235 -4.58 25.19 5.01
C ILE A 235 -5.15 23.81 4.69
N GLN A 236 -5.27 23.47 3.40
CA GLN A 236 -5.86 22.21 2.94
C GLN A 236 -4.79 21.24 2.41
N SER A 237 -3.72 21.74 1.79
CA SER A 237 -2.61 20.88 1.38
C SER A 237 -1.24 21.51 1.64
N VAL A 238 -0.26 20.65 1.92
CA VAL A 238 1.17 20.97 2.00
C VAL A 238 1.86 20.08 0.97
N ALA A 239 2.68 20.65 0.09
CA ALA A 239 3.35 19.87 -0.95
C ALA A 239 4.83 19.66 -0.62
N THR A 240 5.30 18.41 -0.64
CA THR A 240 6.72 18.08 -0.65
C THR A 240 7.26 18.00 -2.07
N GLN A 241 8.56 18.25 -2.26
CA GLN A 241 9.20 18.32 -3.57
C GLN A 241 10.56 17.61 -3.59
N TYR A 242 10.76 16.76 -4.59
CA TYR A 242 11.96 15.96 -4.77
C TYR A 242 12.51 16.10 -6.19
N GLN A 243 13.83 16.11 -6.34
CA GLN A 243 14.50 16.13 -7.64
C GLN A 243 15.64 15.10 -7.65
N LEU A 244 15.79 14.41 -8.78
CA LEU A 244 16.88 13.51 -9.09
C LEU A 244 17.38 13.84 -10.50
N GLN A 245 18.69 14.06 -10.64
CA GLN A 245 19.33 14.42 -11.91
C GLN A 245 20.14 13.25 -12.44
N ASP A 246 20.08 13.02 -13.76
CA ASP A 246 20.74 11.94 -14.48
C ASP A 246 20.71 10.57 -13.76
N PRO A 247 19.53 10.05 -13.35
CA PRO A 247 19.43 8.74 -12.70
C PRO A 247 20.02 7.61 -13.57
N PRO A 248 20.74 6.64 -12.96
CA PRO A 248 21.28 5.50 -13.70
C PRO A 248 20.20 4.65 -14.37
N VAL A 249 20.53 4.14 -15.55
CA VAL A 249 19.63 3.32 -16.38
C VAL A 249 19.73 1.85 -15.97
N GLY A 250 18.59 1.20 -15.77
CA GLY A 250 18.49 -0.23 -15.47
C GLY A 250 18.49 -0.60 -13.98
N ASP A 251 18.78 0.34 -13.08
CA ASP A 251 18.79 0.14 -11.63
C ASP A 251 17.61 0.86 -10.95
N TYR A 252 17.17 0.34 -9.80
CA TYR A 252 16.22 1.04 -8.92
C TYR A 252 16.96 2.07 -8.07
N VAL A 253 16.53 3.33 -8.15
CA VAL A 253 17.15 4.47 -7.50
C VAL A 253 16.17 5.06 -6.47
N PRO A 254 16.58 5.30 -5.21
CA PRO A 254 15.76 6.06 -4.28
C PRO A 254 15.62 7.51 -4.77
N VAL A 255 14.41 8.05 -4.70
CA VAL A 255 14.11 9.46 -5.00
C VAL A 255 13.99 10.23 -3.69
N ALA A 256 13.19 9.71 -2.77
CA ALA A 256 12.99 10.27 -1.44
C ALA A 256 12.40 9.21 -0.50
N ARG A 257 12.54 9.46 0.80
CA ARG A 257 11.79 8.81 1.87
C ARG A 257 11.04 9.85 2.67
N GLU A 258 9.81 9.57 3.07
CA GLU A 258 9.06 10.32 4.08
C GLU A 258 8.79 9.43 5.28
N VAL A 259 8.82 10.01 6.48
CA VAL A 259 8.48 9.36 7.75
C VAL A 259 7.51 10.25 8.51
N ILE A 260 6.45 9.64 9.05
CA ILE A 260 5.35 10.26 9.78
C ILE A 260 5.15 9.49 11.08
#